data_AF-A0AB34HH64-F1
#
_entry.id   AF-A0AB34HH64-F1
#
_cell.length_a   1.000
_cell.length_b   1.000
_cell.length_c   1.000
_cell.angle_alpha   90.00
_cell.angle_beta   90.00
_cell.angle_gamma   90.00
#
_symmetry.space_group_name_H-M   'P 1'
#
loop_
_entity.id
_entity.type
_entity.pdbx_description
1 polymer ?
#
loop_
_entity_poly.entity_id
_entity_poly.type
_entity_poly.pdbx_seq_one_letter_code
_entity_poly.pdbx_strand_id
1 'polypeptide(L)'
;MKLLYLPFRNCSRFQELERKTLKSEEFQKRLHPYKDFIEILPKFTGYHNQDLFGIWSKVYDPLFCERVHNFTLPSWATEDSMTKLKKISELSLLSLYGIHKQKEKSRLQGGVLVKEILYHMKSATQPLNHRKLIIYSAHDTTVSALQMALDVYNGILPPHASCHLMELYFEKGEYFIEMYYRNETQHEPHSLTLPGCTPSCPLTKFAELVAPVIPQDWSTECAMSNHEGTEDAMD
;
A
#
# COMPACT_ATOMS: atom_id res chain seq x y z
N MET A 1 3.04 -7.66 17.01
CA MET A 1 2.63 -7.05 15.72
C MET A 1 1.87 -8.10 14.91
N LYS A 2 0.69 -7.80 14.35
CA LYS A 2 -0.06 -8.73 13.49
C LYS A 2 0.35 -8.49 12.04
N LEU A 3 1.14 -9.38 11.44
CA LEU A 3 1.79 -9.21 10.12
C LEU A 3 0.90 -8.61 9.02
N LEU A 4 -0.34 -9.09 8.91
CA LEU A 4 -1.23 -8.76 7.80
C LEU A 4 -2.16 -7.56 8.06
N TYR A 5 -2.10 -6.94 9.24
CA TYR A 5 -2.97 -5.83 9.61
C TYR A 5 -2.25 -4.50 9.39
N LEU A 6 -2.14 -4.11 8.12
CA LEU A 6 -1.51 -2.85 7.70
C LEU A 6 -2.54 -1.72 7.52
N PRO A 7 -2.14 -0.45 7.73
CA PRO A 7 -0.82 -0.01 8.18
C PRO A 7 -0.58 -0.27 9.68
N PHE A 8 0.64 -0.59 10.06
CA PHE A 8 1.06 -0.64 11.46
C PHE A 8 1.04 0.77 12.04
N ARG A 9 0.16 1.00 13.02
CA ARG A 9 -0.03 2.30 13.67
C ARG A 9 0.87 2.53 14.88
N ASN A 10 1.43 1.48 15.47
CA ASN A 10 2.34 1.52 16.62
C ASN A 10 3.79 1.82 16.20
N CYS A 11 3.99 2.83 15.34
CA CYS A 11 5.29 3.19 14.80
C CYS A 11 5.39 4.73 14.71
N SER A 12 6.09 5.35 15.65
CA SER A 12 6.20 6.81 15.72
C SER A 12 6.86 7.42 14.48
N ARG A 13 7.89 6.77 13.92
CA ARG A 13 8.53 7.23 12.69
C ARG A 13 7.57 7.23 11.50
N PHE A 14 6.72 6.20 11.37
CA PHE A 14 5.74 6.15 10.29
C PHE A 14 4.70 7.28 10.41
N GLN A 15 4.20 7.54 11.62
CA GLN A 15 3.28 8.67 11.87
C GLN A 15 3.91 10.02 11.51
N GLU A 16 5.20 10.19 11.80
CA GLU A 16 5.95 11.39 11.40
C GLU A 16 6.03 11.53 9.87
N LEU A 17 6.30 10.43 9.16
CA LEU A 17 6.33 10.40 7.70
C LEU A 17 4.96 10.70 7.09
N GLU A 18 3.86 10.23 7.68
CA GLU A 18 2.50 10.60 7.28
C GLU A 18 2.31 12.12 7.38
N ARG A 19 2.67 12.72 8.53
CA ARG A 19 2.56 14.17 8.73
C ARG A 19 3.45 14.97 7.76
N LYS A 20 4.67 14.51 7.49
CA LYS A 20 5.58 15.10 6.48
C LYS A 20 4.99 14.99 5.06
N THR A 21 4.32 13.89 4.75
CA THR A 21 3.66 13.68 3.45
C THR A 21 2.54 14.69 3.21
N LEU A 22 1.69 14.92 4.21
CA LEU A 22 0.60 15.90 4.12
C LEU A 22 1.10 17.32 3.83
N LYS A 23 2.34 17.64 4.21
CA LYS A 23 2.97 18.93 3.95
C LYS A 23 3.78 18.98 2.66
N SER A 24 3.97 17.85 1.98
CA SER A 24 4.82 17.79 0.80
C SER A 24 4.16 18.44 -0.41
N GLU A 25 4.96 19.12 -1.23
CA GLU A 25 4.48 19.82 -2.45
C GLU A 25 3.74 18.86 -3.38
N GLU A 26 4.28 17.66 -3.61
CA GLU A 26 3.70 16.67 -4.50
C GLU A 26 2.32 16.19 -4.01
N PHE A 27 2.15 15.98 -2.70
CA PHE A 27 0.84 15.65 -2.14
C PHE A 27 -0.15 16.81 -2.31
N GLN A 28 0.27 18.02 -1.98
CA GLN A 28 -0.58 19.22 -2.10
C GLN A 28 -1.01 19.48 -3.54
N LYS A 29 -0.10 19.27 -4.50
CA LYS A 29 -0.37 19.39 -5.94
C LYS A 29 -1.43 18.38 -6.41
N ARG A 30 -1.36 17.13 -5.94
CA ARG A 30 -2.36 16.10 -6.27
C ARG A 30 -3.71 16.32 -5.60
N LEU A 31 -3.71 16.91 -4.41
CA LEU A 31 -4.92 17.23 -3.66
C LEU A 31 -5.63 18.47 -4.20
N HIS A 32 -4.88 19.43 -4.74
CA HIS A 32 -5.39 20.74 -5.18
C HIS A 32 -6.65 20.69 -6.05
N PRO A 33 -6.75 19.81 -7.08
CA PRO A 33 -7.95 19.73 -7.93
C PRO A 33 -9.24 19.32 -7.20
N TYR A 34 -9.13 18.77 -5.98
CA TYR A 34 -10.27 18.27 -5.21
C TYR A 34 -10.66 19.17 -4.04
N LYS A 35 -9.93 20.27 -3.79
CA LYS A 35 -10.14 21.14 -2.61
C LYS A 35 -11.57 21.64 -2.50
N ASP A 36 -12.10 22.24 -3.55
CA ASP A 36 -13.48 22.76 -3.57
C ASP A 36 -14.51 21.66 -3.28
N PHE A 37 -14.30 20.46 -3.83
CA PHE A 37 -15.19 19.32 -3.59
C PHE A 37 -15.12 18.84 -2.13
N ILE A 38 -13.92 18.78 -1.55
CA ILE A 38 -13.70 18.41 -0.14
C ILE A 38 -14.32 19.45 0.80
N GLU A 39 -14.25 20.74 0.47
CA GLU A 39 -14.82 21.83 1.28
C GLU A 39 -16.35 21.80 1.34
N ILE A 40 -17.02 21.39 0.27
CA ILE A 40 -18.49 21.28 0.24
C ILE A 40 -19.01 19.96 0.80
N LEU A 41 -18.18 18.91 0.83
CA LEU A 41 -18.59 17.56 1.22
C LEU A 41 -19.30 17.48 2.59
N PRO A 42 -18.88 18.20 3.65
CA PRO A 42 -19.55 18.18 4.95
C PRO A 42 -21.02 18.60 4.90
N LYS A 43 -21.41 19.47 3.94
CA LYS A 43 -22.81 19.90 3.78
C LYS A 43 -23.72 18.76 3.31
N PHE A 44 -23.16 17.77 2.64
CA PHE A 44 -23.89 16.61 2.12
C PHE A 44 -23.82 15.41 3.05
N THR A 45 -22.68 15.22 3.73
CA THR A 45 -22.39 14.00 4.50
C THR A 45 -22.58 14.16 5.99
N GLY A 46 -22.55 15.39 6.51
CA GLY A 46 -22.43 15.66 7.95
C GLY A 46 -21.05 15.31 8.54
N TYR A 47 -20.10 14.81 7.73
CA TYR A 47 -18.74 14.50 8.14
C TYR A 47 -17.85 15.73 7.98
N HIS A 48 -17.50 16.37 9.10
CA HIS A 48 -16.77 17.64 9.10
C HIS A 48 -15.24 17.49 9.02
N ASN A 49 -14.70 16.31 9.32
CA ASN A 49 -13.27 16.07 9.21
C ASN A 49 -12.89 15.95 7.73
N GLN A 50 -11.97 16.79 7.25
CA GLN A 50 -11.56 16.80 5.85
C GLN A 50 -10.33 15.92 5.58
N ASP A 51 -10.08 14.93 6.43
CA ASP A 51 -8.98 14.00 6.24
C ASP A 51 -9.34 12.96 5.15
N LEU A 52 -8.41 12.67 4.24
CA LEU A 52 -8.71 11.80 3.08
C LEU A 52 -9.07 10.36 3.50
N PHE A 53 -8.52 9.88 4.63
CA PHE A 53 -8.83 8.56 5.14
C PHE A 53 -10.27 8.47 5.65
N GLY A 54 -10.75 9.52 6.30
CA GLY A 54 -12.14 9.70 6.70
C GLY A 54 -13.08 9.80 5.52
N ILE A 55 -12.73 10.61 4.51
CA ILE A 55 -13.51 10.71 3.27
C ILE A 55 -13.61 9.35 2.57
N TRP A 56 -12.51 8.60 2.53
CA TRP A 56 -12.52 7.23 2.01
C TRP A 56 -13.42 6.31 2.84
N SER A 57 -13.14 6.14 4.12
CA SER A 57 -13.76 5.12 4.97
C SER A 57 -15.17 5.45 5.48
N LYS A 58 -15.55 6.73 5.52
CA LYS A 58 -16.85 7.19 6.06
C LYS A 58 -17.79 7.74 5.00
N VAL A 59 -17.31 8.00 3.79
CA VAL A 59 -18.14 8.54 2.70
C VAL A 59 -18.08 7.65 1.47
N TYR A 60 -16.90 7.46 0.87
CA TYR A 60 -16.77 6.69 -0.37
C TYR A 60 -17.13 5.21 -0.18
N ASP A 61 -16.52 4.55 0.81
CA ASP A 61 -16.70 3.10 1.04
C ASP A 61 -18.16 2.72 1.35
N PRO A 62 -18.89 3.43 2.24
CA PRO A 62 -20.32 3.19 2.44
C PRO A 62 -21.14 3.34 1.15
N LEU A 63 -20.95 4.44 0.40
CA LEU A 63 -21.69 4.69 -0.85
C LEU A 63 -21.36 3.66 -1.94
N PHE A 64 -20.10 3.21 -2.00
CA PHE A 64 -19.68 2.16 -2.92
C PHE A 64 -20.36 0.84 -2.57
N CYS A 65 -20.37 0.46 -1.28
CA CYS A 65 -21.03 -0.75 -0.81
C CYS A 65 -22.55 -0.70 -1.07
N GLU A 66 -23.21 0.41 -0.76
CA GLU A 66 -24.63 0.63 -1.05
C GLU A 66 -24.92 0.47 -2.54
N ARG A 67 -24.10 1.09 -3.39
CA ARG A 67 -24.20 1.00 -4.86
C ARG A 67 -24.08 -0.44 -5.35
N VAL A 68 -23.10 -1.19 -4.88
CA VAL A 68 -22.87 -2.59 -5.25
C VAL A 68 -24.08 -3.47 -4.92
N HIS A 69 -24.82 -3.12 -3.86
CA HIS A 69 -26.03 -3.84 -3.43
C HIS A 69 -27.34 -3.20 -3.95
N ASN A 70 -27.26 -2.32 -4.97
CA ASN A 70 -28.40 -1.65 -5.59
C ASN A 70 -29.27 -0.81 -4.64
N PHE A 71 -28.71 -0.28 -3.56
CA PHE A 71 -29.39 0.71 -2.74
C PHE A 71 -29.51 2.04 -3.50
N THR A 72 -30.59 2.77 -3.21
CA THR A 72 -30.75 4.14 -3.72
C THR A 72 -29.81 5.08 -2.97
N LEU A 73 -28.84 5.63 -3.70
CA LEU A 73 -27.90 6.60 -3.15
C LEU A 73 -28.55 7.98 -2.96
N PRO A 74 -28.03 8.82 -2.05
CA PRO A 74 -28.49 10.20 -1.93
C PRO A 74 -28.25 10.99 -3.22
N SER A 75 -29.10 11.99 -3.49
CA SER A 75 -29.12 12.73 -4.77
C SER A 75 -27.80 13.40 -5.15
N TRP A 76 -26.95 13.74 -4.19
CA TRP A 76 -25.65 14.36 -4.42
C TRP A 76 -24.56 13.35 -4.83
N ALA A 77 -24.75 12.05 -4.56
CA ALA A 77 -23.83 10.95 -4.88
C ALA A 77 -23.97 10.52 -6.35
N THR A 78 -23.82 11.49 -7.25
CA THR A 78 -23.80 11.32 -8.70
C THR A 78 -22.55 10.55 -9.16
N GLU A 79 -22.49 10.15 -10.43
CA GLU A 79 -21.29 9.53 -10.99
C GLU A 79 -20.03 10.41 -10.91
N ASP A 80 -20.18 11.72 -11.06
CA ASP A 80 -19.07 12.67 -10.89
C ASP A 80 -18.59 12.72 -9.44
N SER A 81 -19.52 12.83 -8.48
CA SER A 81 -19.19 12.80 -7.05
C SER A 81 -18.51 11.49 -6.65
N MET A 82 -19.01 10.35 -7.13
CA MET A 82 -18.43 9.04 -6.83
C MET A 82 -17.07 8.84 -7.49
N THR A 83 -16.85 9.40 -8.68
CA THR A 83 -15.53 9.41 -9.34
C THR A 83 -14.53 10.24 -8.54
N LYS A 84 -14.91 11.44 -8.09
CA LYS A 84 -14.06 12.30 -7.24
C LYS A 84 -13.75 11.64 -5.91
N LEU A 85 -14.75 11.06 -5.24
CA LEU A 85 -14.58 10.31 -3.99
C LEU A 85 -13.62 9.12 -4.17
N LYS A 86 -13.75 8.37 -5.27
CA LYS A 86 -12.81 7.30 -5.61
C LYS A 86 -11.39 7.82 -5.78
N LYS A 87 -11.19 8.91 -6.54
CA LYS A 87 -9.86 9.50 -6.75
C LYS A 87 -9.23 10.04 -5.47
N ILE A 88 -10.02 10.64 -4.59
CA ILE A 88 -9.57 11.06 -3.26
C ILE A 88 -9.16 9.84 -2.42
N SER A 89 -9.91 8.74 -2.51
CA SER A 89 -9.60 7.49 -1.80
C SER A 89 -8.33 6.82 -2.31
N GLU A 90 -8.15 6.77 -3.64
CA GLU A 90 -6.90 6.33 -4.28
C GLU A 90 -5.71 7.19 -3.83
N LEU A 91 -5.88 8.52 -3.78
CA LEU A 91 -4.85 9.45 -3.28
C LEU A 91 -4.55 9.23 -1.78
N SER A 92 -5.58 8.95 -0.97
CA SER A 92 -5.42 8.62 0.44
C SER A 92 -4.49 7.41 0.60
N LEU A 93 -4.80 6.31 -0.09
CA LEU A 93 -4.02 5.07 -0.02
C LEU A 93 -2.60 5.23 -0.59
N LEU A 94 -2.47 5.98 -1.69
CA LEU A 94 -1.17 6.29 -2.28
C LEU A 94 -0.31 7.15 -1.35
N SER A 95 -0.89 8.16 -0.69
CA SER A 95 -0.18 9.02 0.26
C SER A 95 0.24 8.28 1.53
N LEU A 96 -0.52 7.25 1.92
CA LEU A 96 -0.22 6.43 3.10
C LEU A 96 1.12 5.70 2.94
N TYR A 97 1.38 5.10 1.79
CA TYR A 97 2.58 4.28 1.56
C TYR A 97 3.66 4.95 0.68
N GLY A 98 3.31 5.97 -0.10
CA GLY A 98 4.19 6.60 -1.08
C GLY A 98 4.17 8.13 -1.04
N ILE A 99 4.31 8.72 -2.23
CA ILE A 99 4.44 10.17 -2.53
C ILE A 99 5.69 10.82 -1.94
N HIS A 100 5.87 10.67 -0.63
CA HIS A 100 6.99 11.21 0.12
C HIS A 100 7.67 10.08 0.89
N LYS A 101 8.98 9.92 0.67
CA LYS A 101 9.83 8.91 1.34
C LYS A 101 9.27 7.47 1.28
N GLN A 102 8.79 7.06 0.10
CA GLN A 102 8.18 5.72 -0.12
C GLN A 102 9.07 4.57 0.35
N LYS A 103 10.37 4.58 0.05
CA LYS A 103 11.29 3.52 0.49
C LYS A 103 11.33 3.39 2.01
N GLU A 104 11.39 4.51 2.73
CA GLU A 104 11.41 4.54 4.20
C GLU A 104 10.07 4.04 4.76
N LYS A 105 8.94 4.50 4.22
CA LYS A 105 7.61 3.98 4.57
C LYS A 105 7.48 2.49 4.30
N SER A 106 8.05 2.00 3.20
CA SER A 106 8.01 0.59 2.81
C SER A 106 8.71 -0.27 3.87
N ARG A 107 9.88 0.15 4.37
CA ARG A 107 10.59 -0.52 5.47
C ARG A 107 9.72 -0.68 6.72
N LEU A 108 8.91 0.34 7.02
CA LEU A 108 8.06 0.35 8.21
C LEU A 108 6.70 -0.32 8.00
N GLN A 109 6.34 -0.68 6.77
CA GLN A 109 5.02 -1.20 6.38
C GLN A 109 5.15 -2.47 5.52
N GLY A 110 4.90 -2.39 4.22
CA GLY A 110 4.83 -3.55 3.32
C GLY A 110 6.13 -4.36 3.25
N GLY A 111 7.27 -3.75 3.53
CA GLY A 111 8.58 -4.40 3.63
C GLY A 111 8.65 -5.51 4.67
N VAL A 112 7.83 -5.46 5.72
CA VAL A 112 7.69 -6.55 6.70
C VAL A 112 7.07 -7.79 6.03
N LEU A 113 6.06 -7.60 5.18
CA LEU A 113 5.44 -8.71 4.44
C LEU A 113 6.35 -9.21 3.30
N VAL A 114 7.07 -8.32 2.62
CA VAL A 114 8.11 -8.71 1.66
C VAL A 114 9.17 -9.59 2.32
N LYS A 115 9.62 -9.24 3.55
CA LYS A 115 10.57 -10.04 4.33
C LYS A 115 10.05 -11.45 4.60
N GLU A 116 8.78 -11.57 5.03
CA GLU A 116 8.15 -12.87 5.32
C GLU A 116 8.04 -13.74 4.06
N ILE A 117 7.55 -13.17 2.95
CA ILE A 117 7.38 -13.91 1.69
C ILE A 117 8.75 -14.37 1.16
N LEU A 118 9.75 -13.47 1.15
CA LEU A 118 11.09 -13.81 0.71
C LEU A 118 11.73 -14.89 1.60
N TYR A 119 11.50 -14.84 2.91
CA TYR A 119 11.95 -15.88 3.83
C TYR A 119 11.34 -17.25 3.49
N HIS A 120 10.04 -17.31 3.21
CA HIS A 120 9.39 -18.56 2.81
C HIS A 120 9.88 -19.08 1.46
N MET A 121 10.08 -18.21 0.48
CA MET A 121 10.63 -18.60 -0.82
C MET A 121 12.06 -19.15 -0.68
N LYS A 122 12.94 -18.47 0.08
CA LYS A 122 14.28 -18.98 0.38
C LYS A 122 14.26 -20.29 1.16
N SER A 123 13.29 -20.46 2.06
CA SER A 123 13.13 -21.71 2.80
C SER A 123 12.60 -22.84 1.91
N ALA A 124 11.82 -22.53 0.87
CA ALA A 124 11.28 -23.51 -0.07
C ALA A 124 12.34 -24.08 -1.03
N THR A 125 13.51 -23.44 -1.15
CA THR A 125 14.64 -23.99 -1.91
C THR A 125 15.38 -25.09 -1.13
N GLN A 126 15.10 -25.25 0.16
CA GLN A 126 15.73 -26.27 1.01
C GLN A 126 14.99 -27.61 0.89
N PRO A 127 15.70 -28.76 0.82
CA PRO A 127 15.10 -30.07 0.57
C PRO A 127 14.01 -30.50 1.55
N LEU A 128 14.04 -29.99 2.78
CA LEU A 128 13.17 -30.41 3.88
C LEU A 128 11.85 -29.63 3.93
N ASN A 129 11.68 -28.56 3.15
CA ASN A 129 10.47 -27.76 3.17
C ASN A 129 9.43 -28.26 2.17
N HIS A 130 8.34 -28.83 2.68
CA HIS A 130 7.27 -29.43 1.87
C HIS A 130 6.10 -28.48 1.62
N ARG A 131 6.14 -27.23 2.12
CA ARG A 131 5.06 -26.26 1.92
C ARG A 131 5.03 -25.76 0.49
N LYS A 132 3.95 -26.08 -0.23
CA LYS A 132 3.73 -25.67 -1.63
C LYS A 132 2.95 -24.36 -1.79
N LEU A 133 2.11 -24.02 -0.81
CA LEU A 133 1.23 -22.86 -0.87
C LEU A 133 1.10 -22.23 0.52
N ILE A 134 1.16 -20.90 0.55
CA ILE A 134 0.85 -20.10 1.73
C ILE A 134 -0.18 -19.06 1.30
N ILE A 135 -1.31 -19.01 2.00
CA ILE A 135 -2.40 -18.08 1.70
C ILE A 135 -2.49 -17.05 2.81
N TYR A 136 -2.40 -15.77 2.45
CA TYR A 136 -2.60 -14.65 3.35
C TYR A 136 -3.94 -13.98 3.02
N SER A 137 -4.97 -14.25 3.83
CA SER A 137 -6.24 -13.52 3.75
C SER A 137 -6.13 -12.21 4.53
N ALA A 138 -6.25 -11.08 3.84
CA ALA A 138 -5.99 -9.77 4.41
C ALA A 138 -6.89 -8.67 3.79
N HIS A 139 -6.42 -7.41 3.84
CA HIS A 139 -7.16 -6.23 3.42
C HIS A 139 -6.55 -5.61 2.15
N ASP A 140 -7.29 -4.70 1.52
CA ASP A 140 -6.82 -3.86 0.44
C ASP A 140 -5.56 -3.06 0.83
N THR A 141 -5.51 -2.52 2.06
CA THR A 141 -4.33 -1.86 2.62
C THR A 141 -3.11 -2.78 2.66
N THR A 142 -3.30 -4.08 2.90
CA THR A 142 -2.24 -5.09 2.90
C THR A 142 -1.71 -5.33 1.49
N VAL A 143 -2.60 -5.49 0.51
CA VAL A 143 -2.24 -5.66 -0.90
C VAL A 143 -1.49 -4.43 -1.41
N SER A 144 -2.02 -3.23 -1.17
CA SER A 144 -1.37 -1.97 -1.56
C SER A 144 -0.04 -1.78 -0.87
N ALA A 145 0.08 -2.05 0.43
CA ALA A 145 1.36 -1.92 1.13
C ALA A 145 2.43 -2.85 0.54
N LEU A 146 2.07 -4.11 0.27
CA LEU A 146 2.97 -5.08 -0.37
C LEU A 146 3.42 -4.59 -1.74
N GLN A 147 2.49 -4.22 -2.61
CA GLN A 147 2.81 -3.76 -3.96
C GLN A 147 3.57 -2.43 -3.98
N MET A 148 3.31 -1.52 -3.02
CA MET A 148 4.05 -0.27 -2.87
C MET A 148 5.49 -0.52 -2.39
N ALA A 149 5.71 -1.51 -1.53
CA ALA A 149 7.05 -1.91 -1.11
C ALA A 149 7.84 -2.60 -2.24
N LEU A 150 7.16 -3.37 -3.07
CA LEU A 150 7.72 -3.97 -4.30
C LEU A 150 7.81 -2.98 -5.46
N ASP A 151 7.26 -1.77 -5.32
CA ASP A 151 7.22 -0.73 -6.37
C ASP A 151 6.53 -1.19 -7.67
N VAL A 152 5.43 -1.94 -7.52
CA VAL A 152 4.60 -2.48 -8.62
C VAL A 152 3.11 -2.12 -8.49
N TYR A 153 2.77 -1.24 -7.54
CA TYR A 153 1.39 -0.82 -7.31
C TYR A 153 0.88 0.06 -8.46
N ASN A 154 -0.33 -0.23 -8.96
CA ASN A 154 -0.90 0.47 -10.11
C ASN A 154 -1.66 1.78 -9.77
N GLY A 155 -1.72 2.15 -8.49
CA GLY A 155 -2.41 3.36 -8.03
C GLY A 155 -3.92 3.22 -7.84
N ILE A 156 -4.51 2.06 -8.12
CA ILE A 156 -5.95 1.81 -8.04
C ILE A 156 -6.26 1.04 -6.75
N LEU A 157 -7.34 1.43 -6.05
CA LEU A 157 -7.83 0.69 -4.88
C LEU A 157 -7.97 -0.81 -5.21
N PRO A 158 -7.35 -1.72 -4.43
CA PRO A 158 -7.50 -3.14 -4.65
C PRO A 158 -8.97 -3.58 -4.61
N PRO A 159 -9.50 -4.16 -5.71
CA PRO A 159 -10.88 -4.63 -5.74
C PRO A 159 -11.13 -5.77 -4.75
N HIS A 160 -12.40 -6.01 -4.42
CA HIS A 160 -12.79 -7.20 -3.65
C HIS A 160 -12.27 -8.49 -4.30
N ALA A 161 -11.76 -9.40 -3.48
CA ALA A 161 -11.14 -10.66 -3.90
C ALA A 161 -9.94 -10.52 -4.85
N SER A 162 -9.36 -9.32 -4.98
CA SER A 162 -8.10 -9.15 -5.69
C SER A 162 -6.98 -9.95 -4.99
N CYS A 163 -6.07 -10.50 -5.80
CA CYS A 163 -5.04 -11.41 -5.31
C CYS A 163 -3.69 -11.06 -5.94
N HIS A 164 -2.69 -10.81 -5.11
CA HIS A 164 -1.29 -10.73 -5.52
C HIS A 164 -0.65 -12.11 -5.36
N LEU A 165 -0.22 -12.67 -6.47
CA LEU A 165 0.41 -13.98 -6.57
C LEU A 165 1.92 -13.78 -6.65
N MET A 166 2.67 -14.59 -5.91
CA MET A 166 4.12 -14.68 -6.05
C MET A 166 4.51 -16.15 -6.09
N GLU A 167 5.08 -16.57 -7.21
CA GLU A 167 5.35 -17.96 -7.53
C GLU A 167 6.87 -18.19 -7.60
N LEU A 168 7.33 -19.32 -7.07
CA LEU A 168 8.73 -19.70 -7.10
C LEU A 168 8.92 -20.88 -8.06
N TYR A 169 9.65 -20.63 -9.13
CA TYR A 169 10.00 -21.62 -10.16
C TYR A 169 11.43 -22.12 -9.96
N PHE A 170 11.70 -23.33 -10.44
CA PHE A 170 13.04 -23.92 -10.51
C PHE A 170 13.32 -24.37 -11.94
N GLU A 171 14.36 -23.79 -12.56
CA GLU A 171 14.79 -24.15 -13.91
C GLU A 171 16.32 -24.24 -13.96
N LYS A 172 16.85 -25.34 -14.51
CA LYS A 172 18.29 -25.55 -14.79
C LYS A 172 19.22 -25.27 -13.61
N GLY A 173 18.79 -25.56 -12.38
CA GLY A 173 19.60 -25.36 -11.18
C GLY A 173 19.41 -23.99 -10.50
N GLU A 174 18.61 -23.11 -11.07
CA GLU A 174 18.34 -21.77 -10.53
C GLU A 174 16.85 -21.58 -10.18
N TYR A 175 16.60 -20.66 -9.26
CA TYR A 175 15.24 -20.32 -8.80
C TYR A 175 14.83 -18.94 -9.29
N PHE A 176 13.57 -18.81 -9.70
CA PHE A 176 13.00 -17.59 -10.25
C PHE A 176 11.69 -17.24 -9.56
N ILE A 177 11.45 -15.94 -9.35
CA ILE A 177 10.20 -15.41 -8.80
C ILE A 177 9.42 -14.75 -9.93
N GLU A 178 8.16 -15.14 -10.07
CA GLU A 178 7.19 -14.48 -10.93
C GLU A 178 6.07 -13.90 -10.08
N MET A 179 5.62 -12.70 -10.44
CA MET A 179 4.58 -11.99 -9.71
C MET A 179 3.41 -11.69 -10.63
N TYR A 180 2.20 -11.87 -10.11
CA TYR A 180 0.98 -11.57 -10.83
C TYR A 180 -0.03 -10.86 -9.95
N TYR A 181 -0.94 -10.10 -10.57
CA TYR A 181 -2.03 -9.45 -9.88
C TYR A 181 -3.36 -9.74 -10.59
N ARG A 182 -4.19 -10.55 -9.94
CA ARG A 182 -5.54 -10.84 -10.38
C ARG A 182 -6.50 -9.88 -9.67
N ASN A 183 -6.85 -8.78 -10.32
CA ASN A 183 -7.76 -7.76 -9.81
C ASN A 183 -9.11 -7.71 -10.52
N GLU A 184 -9.33 -8.59 -11.50
CA GLU A 184 -10.59 -8.77 -12.19
C GLU A 184 -10.80 -10.24 -12.55
N THR A 185 -12.06 -10.66 -12.67
CA THR A 185 -12.40 -12.09 -12.87
C THR A 185 -12.33 -12.50 -14.33
N GLN A 186 -12.55 -11.56 -15.25
CA GLN A 186 -12.74 -11.85 -16.68
C GLN A 186 -11.44 -11.97 -17.48
N HIS A 187 -10.31 -11.66 -16.87
CA HIS A 187 -9.00 -11.74 -17.51
C HIS A 187 -8.03 -12.56 -16.67
N GLU A 188 -7.00 -13.07 -17.33
CA GLU A 188 -5.86 -13.69 -16.68
C GLU A 188 -5.13 -12.68 -15.77
N PRO A 189 -4.46 -13.14 -14.69
CA PRO A 189 -3.70 -12.27 -13.80
C PRO A 189 -2.68 -11.41 -14.57
N HIS A 190 -2.62 -10.11 -14.27
CA HIS A 190 -1.64 -9.23 -14.88
C HIS A 190 -0.23 -9.58 -14.39
N SER A 191 0.71 -9.78 -15.30
CA SER A 191 2.12 -9.97 -14.93
C SER A 191 2.68 -8.68 -14.34
N LEU A 192 3.36 -8.79 -13.19
CA LEU A 192 4.06 -7.71 -12.52
C LEU A 192 5.56 -7.94 -12.60
N THR A 193 6.31 -6.91 -12.97
CA THR A 193 7.78 -6.98 -13.05
C THR A 193 8.40 -6.08 -11.99
N LEU A 194 9.26 -6.65 -11.14
CA LEU A 194 10.01 -5.88 -10.15
C LEU A 194 10.94 -4.90 -10.89
N PRO A 195 10.92 -3.59 -10.57
CA PRO A 195 11.80 -2.63 -11.21
C PRO A 195 13.28 -3.04 -11.12
N GLY A 196 13.97 -3.08 -12.27
CA GLY A 196 15.36 -3.55 -12.37
C GLY A 196 15.53 -5.06 -12.53
N CYS A 197 14.44 -5.81 -12.70
CA CYS A 197 14.45 -7.24 -13.01
C CYS A 197 13.63 -7.60 -14.27
N THR A 198 13.59 -8.88 -14.60
CA THR A 198 12.74 -9.49 -15.63
C THR A 198 11.43 -10.00 -15.01
N PRO A 199 10.38 -10.28 -15.81
CA PRO A 199 9.13 -10.87 -15.30
C PRO A 199 9.35 -12.17 -14.51
N SER A 200 10.28 -13.01 -14.97
CA SER A 200 10.83 -14.15 -14.25
C SER A 200 12.17 -13.74 -13.62
N CYS A 201 12.13 -13.28 -12.38
CA CYS A 201 13.27 -12.63 -11.72
C CYS A 201 14.10 -13.64 -10.93
N PRO A 202 15.43 -13.78 -11.17
CA PRO A 202 16.26 -14.69 -10.39
C PRO A 202 16.15 -14.40 -8.89
N LEU A 203 15.96 -15.42 -8.05
CA LEU A 203 15.71 -15.28 -6.60
C LEU A 203 16.80 -14.46 -5.90
N THR A 204 18.06 -14.62 -6.31
CA THR A 204 19.21 -13.86 -5.79
C THR A 204 19.07 -12.37 -6.09
N LYS A 205 18.80 -12.03 -7.36
CA LYS A 205 18.59 -10.64 -7.81
C LYS A 205 17.34 -10.03 -7.21
N PHE A 206 16.26 -10.79 -7.09
CA PHE A 206 15.04 -10.34 -6.40
C PHE A 206 15.39 -9.94 -4.95
N ALA A 207 16.11 -10.80 -4.22
CA ALA A 207 16.51 -10.54 -2.84
C ALA A 207 17.38 -9.27 -2.70
N GLU A 208 18.29 -9.03 -3.64
CA GLU A 208 19.11 -7.81 -3.69
C GLU A 208 18.26 -6.55 -3.91
N LEU A 209 17.33 -6.59 -4.88
CA LEU A 209 16.49 -5.45 -5.24
C LEU A 209 15.51 -5.06 -4.12
N VAL A 210 14.99 -6.04 -3.37
CA VAL A 210 14.05 -5.76 -2.27
C VAL A 210 14.74 -5.50 -0.92
N ALA A 211 16.04 -5.77 -0.79
CA ALA A 211 16.77 -5.55 0.47
C ALA A 211 16.62 -4.11 1.05
N PRO A 212 16.66 -3.04 0.24
CA PRO A 212 16.52 -1.67 0.75
C PRO A 212 15.16 -1.37 1.39
N VAL A 213 14.10 -2.13 1.05
CA VAL A 213 12.76 -1.94 1.61
C VAL A 213 12.45 -2.91 2.76
N ILE A 214 13.37 -3.81 3.12
CA ILE A 214 13.18 -4.75 4.24
C ILE A 214 13.77 -4.17 5.54
N PRO A 215 12.99 -4.08 6.64
CA PRO A 215 13.51 -3.62 7.92
C PRO A 215 14.47 -4.65 8.53
N GLN A 216 15.57 -4.17 9.10
CA GLN A 216 16.51 -4.98 9.86
C GLN A 216 15.96 -5.21 11.27
N ASP A 217 15.69 -4.10 11.97
CA ASP A 217 15.00 -4.07 13.25
C ASP A 217 13.88 -3.04 13.17
N TRP A 218 12.67 -3.54 12.93
CA TRP A 218 11.48 -2.69 12.80
C TRP A 218 11.21 -1.86 14.06
N SER A 219 11.51 -2.39 15.25
CA SER A 219 11.23 -1.67 16.50
C SER A 219 12.14 -0.47 16.65
N THR A 220 13.44 -0.64 16.38
CA THR A 220 14.43 0.44 16.42
C THR A 220 14.20 1.44 15.29
N GLU A 221 13.88 0.98 14.08
CA GLU A 221 13.55 1.86 12.94
C GLU A 221 12.24 2.65 13.14
N CYS A 222 11.32 2.14 13.95
CA CYS A 222 10.09 2.84 14.32
C CYS A 222 10.24 3.86 15.45
N ALA A 223 11.20 3.63 16.36
CA ALA A 223 11.49 4.55 17.44
C ALA A 223 12.05 5.86 16.87
N MET A 224 11.57 7.00 17.37
CA MET A 224 12.17 8.29 16.99
C MET A 224 13.59 8.36 17.57
N SER A 225 14.58 8.63 16.73
CA SER A 225 15.88 9.09 17.20
C SER A 225 15.70 10.48 17.82
N ASN A 226 16.01 10.64 19.11
CA ASN A 226 15.95 11.90 19.87
C ASN A 226 16.94 12.99 19.38
N HIS A 227 17.28 13.05 18.09
CA HIS A 227 18.37 13.89 17.57
C HIS A 227 17.93 15.13 16.77
N GLU A 228 16.63 15.43 16.67
CA GLU A 228 16.18 16.72 16.12
C GLU A 228 15.56 17.57 17.24
N GLY A 229 16.44 18.25 18.00
CA GLY A 229 16.00 19.15 19.07
C GLY A 229 17.15 19.76 19.87
N THR A 230 18.06 20.50 19.22
CA THR A 230 18.86 21.59 19.82
C THR A 230 19.80 22.24 18.78
N GLU A 231 19.28 22.73 17.66
CA GLU A 231 20.00 23.70 16.82
C GLU A 231 18.93 24.62 16.21
N ASP A 232 18.51 25.62 16.99
CA ASP A 232 17.89 26.88 16.55
C ASP A 232 17.47 27.68 17.79
N ALA A 233 18.47 28.17 18.51
CA ALA A 233 18.32 29.23 19.51
C ALA A 233 19.68 29.90 19.70
N MET A 234 20.19 30.55 18.66
CA MET A 234 21.23 31.58 18.74
C MET A 234 21.18 32.40 17.45
N ASP A 235 20.27 33.38 17.42
CA ASP A 235 20.49 34.76 17.00
C ASP A 235 19.33 35.64 17.47
#